data_AF-A0A8B3NFU0-F1
#
_entry.id   AF-A0A8B3NFU0-F1
#
_cell.length_a   1.000
_cell.length_b   1.000
_cell.length_c   1.000
_cell.angle_alpha   90.00
_cell.angle_beta   90.00
_cell.angle_gamma   90.00
#
_symmetry.space_group_name_H-M   'P 1'
#
loop_
_entity.id
_entity.type
_entity.pdbx_description
1 polymer ?
#
loop_
_entity_poly.entity_id
_entity_poly.type
_entity_poly.pdbx_seq_one_letter_code
_entity_poly.pdbx_strand_id
1 'polypeptide(L)'
;MNDLGSIRRPVHPLGLETKNLPIKQLAALADALQTVSSVLSGLREQPRFAGDSTYNEAGRLLEDLHDQINCEIDDVWGEVEARPVVTVEEAEWKFGILLRQFSGGCDNPANAIAEMAKLAAEMDWQVRKGGAA
;
A
#
# COMPACT_ATOMS: atom_id res chain seq x y z
N MET A 1 28.81 -19.22 12.29
CA MET A 1 27.33 -19.09 12.33
C MET A 1 27.03 -17.64 12.61
N ASN A 2 26.78 -16.86 11.56
CA ASN A 2 26.38 -15.46 11.73
C ASN A 2 24.88 -15.45 11.97
N ASP A 3 24.52 -15.07 13.18
CA ASP A 3 23.16 -14.75 13.57
C ASP A 3 22.77 -13.48 12.80
N LEU A 4 22.11 -13.68 11.65
CA LEU A 4 21.44 -12.62 10.90
C LEU A 4 20.26 -12.21 11.77
N GLY A 5 20.54 -11.35 12.75
CA GLY A 5 19.55 -10.70 13.58
C GLY A 5 18.42 -10.25 12.67
N SER A 6 17.24 -10.83 12.88
CA SER A 6 16.00 -10.50 12.20
C SER A 6 15.90 -8.98 12.09
N ILE A 7 16.21 -8.42 10.92
CA ILE A 7 15.95 -7.02 10.59
C ILE A 7 14.43 -6.95 10.46
N ARG A 8 13.75 -6.87 11.59
CA ARG A 8 12.33 -6.54 11.62
C ARG A 8 12.24 -5.12 11.10
N ARG A 9 11.66 -4.96 9.91
CA ARG A 9 11.30 -3.63 9.40
C ARG A 9 10.53 -2.90 10.51
N PRO A 10 10.86 -1.64 10.81
CA PRO A 10 10.05 -0.86 11.72
C PRO A 10 8.60 -0.83 11.19
N VAL A 11 7.64 -1.11 12.07
CA VAL A 11 6.21 -1.28 11.73
C VAL A 11 5.56 0.02 11.27
N HIS A 12 6.24 1.17 11.36
CA HIS A 12 5.84 2.47 10.80
C HIS A 12 7.10 3.37 10.80
N PRO A 13 7.94 3.38 9.76
CA PRO A 13 9.16 4.18 9.77
C PRO A 13 8.92 5.69 9.88
N LEU A 14 7.76 6.18 9.45
CA LEU A 14 7.34 7.58 9.53
C LEU A 14 6.37 7.85 10.69
N GLY A 15 5.90 6.79 11.37
CA GLY A 15 5.05 6.88 12.56
C GLY A 15 3.61 7.28 12.26
N LEU A 16 3.06 6.88 11.11
CA LEU A 16 1.66 7.21 10.75
C LEU A 16 0.67 6.31 11.51
N GLU A 17 -0.23 6.92 12.29
CA GLU A 17 -1.25 6.17 13.04
C GLU A 17 -2.48 5.85 12.17
N THR A 18 -2.60 4.62 11.67
CA THR A 18 -3.67 4.19 10.75
C THR A 18 -4.91 3.60 11.44
N LYS A 19 -4.76 3.08 12.67
CA LYS A 19 -5.76 2.25 13.38
C LYS A 19 -7.13 2.90 13.63
N ASN A 20 -7.17 4.23 13.75
CA ASN A 20 -8.41 4.95 14.10
C ASN A 20 -9.04 5.69 12.91
N LEU A 21 -8.41 5.67 11.73
CA LEU A 21 -8.88 6.40 10.56
C LEU A 21 -10.01 5.62 9.87
N PRO A 22 -11.18 6.20 9.56
CA PRO A 22 -12.19 5.56 8.71
C PRO A 22 -11.63 5.06 7.37
N ILE A 23 -12.22 4.02 6.77
CA ILE A 23 -11.74 3.41 5.50
C ILE A 23 -11.58 4.47 4.39
N LYS A 24 -12.52 5.41 4.28
CA LYS A 24 -12.42 6.53 3.34
C LYS A 24 -11.20 7.43 3.55
N GLN A 25 -10.82 7.67 4.81
CA GLN A 25 -9.62 8.44 5.14
C GLN A 25 -8.35 7.65 4.88
N LEU A 26 -8.38 6.33 5.13
CA LEU A 26 -7.29 5.43 4.72
C LEU A 26 -7.11 5.41 3.19
N ALA A 27 -8.20 5.43 2.43
CA ALA A 27 -8.15 5.55 0.97
C ALA A 27 -7.43 6.82 0.53
N ALA A 28 -7.84 7.97 1.08
CA ALA A 28 -7.23 9.26 0.77
C ALA A 28 -5.76 9.31 1.19
N LEU A 29 -5.41 8.71 2.33
CA LEU A 29 -4.03 8.61 2.80
C LEU A 29 -3.19 7.74 1.87
N ALA A 30 -3.67 6.55 1.49
CA ALA A 30 -2.99 5.67 0.54
C ALA A 30 -2.73 6.38 -0.80
N ASP A 31 -3.72 7.09 -1.33
CA ASP A 31 -3.59 7.86 -2.58
C ASP A 31 -2.54 8.98 -2.46
N ALA A 32 -2.53 9.69 -1.34
CA ALA A 32 -1.54 10.73 -1.06
C ALA A 32 -0.12 10.14 -0.97
N LEU A 33 0.07 9.06 -0.19
CA LEU A 33 1.36 8.39 -0.04
C LEU A 33 1.86 7.82 -1.37
N GLN A 34 0.98 7.20 -2.17
CA GLN A 34 1.32 6.68 -3.49
C GLN A 34 1.75 7.81 -4.44
N THR A 35 1.10 8.97 -4.37
CA THR A 35 1.46 10.15 -5.15
C THR A 35 2.86 10.64 -4.76
N VAL A 36 3.13 10.76 -3.45
CA VAL A 36 4.46 11.17 -2.96
C VAL A 36 5.53 10.16 -3.37
N SER A 37 5.27 8.86 -3.20
CA SER A 37 6.15 7.78 -3.65
C SER A 37 6.46 7.89 -5.15
N SER A 38 5.45 8.14 -5.99
CA SER A 38 5.63 8.30 -7.43
C SER A 38 6.48 9.52 -7.78
N VAL A 39 6.29 10.64 -7.07
CA VAL A 39 7.11 11.85 -7.24
C VAL A 39 8.55 11.59 -6.81
N LEU A 40 8.79 10.95 -5.66
CA LEU A 40 10.13 10.62 -5.19
C LEU A 40 10.86 9.66 -6.13
N SER A 41 10.15 8.67 -6.66
CA SER A 41 10.67 7.76 -7.68
C SER A 41 11.11 8.54 -8.93
N GLY A 42 10.30 9.48 -9.44
CA GLY A 42 10.71 10.32 -10.56
C GLY A 42 11.86 11.28 -10.24
N LEU A 43 11.93 11.80 -9.00
CA LEU A 43 12.99 12.70 -8.57
C LEU A 43 14.34 11.98 -8.44
N ARG A 44 14.39 10.81 -7.80
CA ARG A 44 15.66 10.09 -7.58
C ARG A 44 16.35 9.67 -8.87
N GLU A 45 15.58 9.44 -9.94
CA GLU A 45 16.10 9.08 -11.28
C GLU A 45 16.68 10.26 -12.07
N GLN A 46 16.58 11.51 -11.58
CA GLN A 46 17.15 12.64 -12.31
C GLN A 46 18.69 12.58 -12.30
N PRO A 47 19.37 13.02 -13.39
CA PRO A 47 20.85 13.00 -13.47
C PRO A 47 21.58 13.76 -12.35
N ARG A 48 20.89 14.67 -11.66
CA ARG A 48 21.45 15.42 -10.52
C ARG A 48 21.47 14.60 -9.21
N PHE A 49 20.78 13.46 -9.18
CA PHE A 49 20.63 12.54 -8.05
C PHE A 49 21.13 11.13 -8.38
N ALA A 50 21.05 10.71 -9.66
CA ALA A 50 21.55 9.46 -10.20
C ALA A 50 22.75 9.69 -11.16
N GLY A 51 23.90 9.08 -10.85
CA GLY A 51 25.07 9.04 -11.75
C GLY A 51 25.12 7.78 -12.61
N ASP A 52 26.28 7.47 -13.20
CA ASP A 52 26.49 6.38 -14.19
C ASP A 52 26.19 4.94 -13.69
N SER A 53 25.72 4.76 -12.46
CA SER A 53 25.30 3.45 -11.90
C SER A 53 24.81 3.49 -10.45
N THR A 54 24.93 4.63 -9.75
CA THR A 54 24.57 4.76 -8.34
C THR A 54 24.00 6.14 -8.03
N TYR A 55 23.12 6.22 -7.03
CA TYR A 55 22.67 7.50 -6.49
C TYR A 55 23.79 8.21 -5.72
N ASN A 56 23.84 9.54 -5.83
CA ASN A 56 24.67 10.37 -4.95
C ASN A 56 24.05 10.44 -3.53
N GLU A 57 24.64 11.21 -2.62
CA GLU A 57 24.14 11.31 -1.24
C GLU A 57 22.68 11.78 -1.16
N ALA A 58 22.33 12.84 -1.90
CA ALA A 58 20.95 13.32 -1.96
C ALA A 58 20.01 12.30 -2.62
N GLY A 59 20.44 11.61 -3.66
CA GLY A 59 19.66 10.55 -4.30
C GLY A 59 19.39 9.36 -3.37
N ARG A 60 20.39 8.97 -2.54
CA ARG A 60 20.21 7.93 -1.52
C ARG A 60 19.20 8.34 -0.45
N LEU A 61 19.21 9.60 -0.02
CA LEU A 61 18.18 10.09 0.92
C LEU A 61 16.77 10.07 0.30
N LEU A 62 16.65 10.35 -1.00
CA LEU A 62 15.37 10.25 -1.71
C LEU A 62 14.91 8.79 -1.87
N GLU A 63 15.85 7.86 -2.11
CA GLU A 63 15.59 6.42 -2.14
C GLU A 63 15.14 5.91 -0.77
N ASP A 64 15.86 6.25 0.31
CA ASP A 64 15.50 5.88 1.67
C ASP A 64 14.11 6.41 2.05
N LEU A 65 13.79 7.67 1.71
CA LEU A 65 12.48 8.24 1.98
C LEU A 65 11.38 7.56 1.16
N HIS A 66 11.65 7.26 -0.11
CA HIS A 66 10.72 6.52 -0.98
C HIS A 66 10.39 5.14 -0.39
N ASP A 67 11.41 4.41 0.09
CA ASP A 67 11.23 3.09 0.68
C ASP A 67 10.47 3.14 2.01
N GLN A 68 10.71 4.16 2.83
CA GLN A 68 9.93 4.39 4.06
C GLN A 68 8.46 4.69 3.76
N ILE A 69 8.17 5.49 2.74
CA ILE A 69 6.79 5.75 2.32
C ILE A 69 6.11 4.48 1.81
N ASN A 70 6.82 3.65 1.05
CA ASN A 70 6.25 2.38 0.57
C ASN A 70 5.94 1.42 1.73
N CYS A 71 6.75 1.42 2.80
CA CYS A 71 6.40 0.66 4.02
C CYS A 71 5.08 1.17 4.63
N GLU A 72 4.89 2.49 4.73
CA GLU A 72 3.63 3.03 5.27
C GLU A 72 2.42 2.72 4.37
N ILE A 73 2.60 2.65 3.04
CA ILE A 73 1.56 2.20 2.11
C ILE A 73 1.19 0.74 2.39
N ASP A 74 2.18 -0.14 2.57
CA ASP A 74 1.96 -1.55 2.91
C ASP A 74 1.17 -1.68 4.24
N ASP A 75 1.49 -0.85 5.23
CA ASP A 75 0.78 -0.86 6.52
C ASP A 75 -0.68 -0.38 6.40
N VAL A 76 -0.93 0.65 5.59
CA VAL A 76 -2.30 1.09 5.27
C VAL A 76 -3.07 -0.04 4.57
N TRP A 77 -2.44 -0.75 3.65
CA TRP A 77 -3.07 -1.89 2.99
C TRP A 77 -3.39 -3.03 3.95
N GLY A 78 -2.46 -3.40 4.83
CA GLY A 78 -2.69 -4.43 5.84
C GLY A 78 -3.82 -4.06 6.80
N GLU A 79 -3.90 -2.80 7.22
CA GLU A 79 -4.98 -2.30 8.06
C GLU A 79 -6.33 -2.32 7.34
N VAL A 80 -6.38 -1.94 6.06
CA VAL A 80 -7.59 -1.99 5.23
C VAL A 80 -8.05 -3.43 4.99
N GLU A 81 -7.13 -4.34 4.69
CA GLU A 81 -7.41 -5.75 4.46
C GLU A 81 -8.05 -6.40 5.69
N ALA A 82 -7.54 -6.12 6.89
CA ALA A 82 -8.03 -6.70 8.14
C ALA A 82 -9.43 -6.21 8.57
N ARG A 83 -9.90 -5.06 8.06
CA ARG A 83 -11.16 -4.46 8.51
C ARG A 83 -12.39 -5.03 7.80
N PRO A 84 -13.42 -5.46 8.53
CA PRO A 84 -14.69 -5.80 7.89
C PRO A 84 -15.36 -4.55 7.31
N VAL A 85 -16.13 -4.73 6.25
CA VAL A 85 -16.98 -3.68 5.68
C VAL A 85 -18.43 -3.92 6.05
N VAL A 86 -19.16 -2.85 6.38
CA VAL A 86 -20.57 -2.92 6.77
C VAL A 86 -21.46 -2.32 5.69
N THR A 87 -20.98 -1.28 5.01
CA THR A 87 -21.73 -0.57 3.96
C THR A 87 -21.17 -0.84 2.57
N VAL A 88 -22.01 -0.62 1.54
CA VAL A 88 -21.57 -0.68 0.13
C VAL A 88 -20.47 0.35 -0.14
N GLU A 89 -20.59 1.57 0.39
CA GLU A 89 -19.57 2.61 0.21
C GLU A 89 -18.22 2.19 0.79
N GLU A 90 -18.20 1.57 1.98
CA GLU A 90 -16.96 1.03 2.55
C GLU A 90 -16.36 -0.10 1.72
N ALA A 91 -17.20 -0.97 1.16
CA ALA A 91 -16.77 -2.03 0.26
C ALA A 91 -16.13 -1.47 -1.02
N GLU A 92 -16.71 -0.42 -1.61
CA GLU A 92 -16.15 0.27 -2.77
C GLU A 92 -14.78 0.87 -2.48
N TRP A 93 -14.64 1.59 -1.35
CA TRP A 93 -13.36 2.15 -0.93
C TRP A 93 -12.32 1.05 -0.67
N LYS A 94 -12.68 0.00 0.09
CA LYS A 94 -11.78 -1.11 0.40
C LYS A 94 -11.32 -1.81 -0.87
N PHE A 95 -12.24 -2.12 -1.79
CA PHE A 95 -11.91 -2.73 -3.06
C PHE A 95 -10.98 -1.86 -3.89
N GLY A 96 -11.25 -0.55 -3.99
CA GLY A 96 -10.41 0.39 -4.74
C GLY A 96 -8.98 0.45 -4.22
N ILE A 97 -8.78 0.42 -2.90
CA ILE A 97 -7.46 0.38 -2.27
C ILE A 97 -6.72 -0.92 -2.61
N LEU A 98 -7.35 -2.07 -2.37
CA LEU A 98 -6.72 -3.38 -2.57
C LEU A 98 -6.47 -3.70 -4.05
N LEU A 99 -7.30 -3.19 -4.95
CA LEU A 99 -7.14 -3.35 -6.40
C LEU A 99 -5.80 -2.77 -6.89
N ARG A 100 -5.29 -1.71 -6.25
CA ARG A 100 -4.04 -1.06 -6.66
C ARG A 100 -2.83 -2.00 -6.55
N GLN A 101 -2.87 -3.01 -5.67
CA GLN A 101 -1.81 -4.03 -5.58
C GLN A 101 -1.61 -4.81 -6.88
N PHE A 102 -2.63 -4.89 -7.73
CA PHE A 102 -2.58 -5.61 -9.01
C PHE A 102 -2.23 -4.71 -10.20
N SER A 103 -2.07 -3.40 -9.98
CA SER A 103 -1.89 -2.42 -11.06
C SER A 103 -0.47 -2.34 -11.63
N GLY A 104 0.52 -2.93 -10.96
CA GLY A 104 1.94 -2.93 -11.36
C GLY A 104 2.34 -3.98 -12.41
N GLY A 105 1.38 -4.70 -12.97
CA GLY A 105 1.63 -5.90 -13.78
C GLY A 105 1.57 -7.16 -12.93
N CYS A 106 1.19 -8.28 -13.56
CA CYS A 106 1.13 -9.56 -12.89
C CYS A 106 1.67 -10.66 -13.81
N ASP A 107 2.43 -11.58 -13.24
CA ASP A 107 3.02 -12.71 -13.99
C ASP A 107 1.94 -13.70 -14.44
N ASN A 108 0.78 -13.71 -13.78
CA ASN A 108 -0.35 -14.55 -14.13
C ASN A 108 -1.69 -13.78 -14.01
N PRO A 109 -2.21 -13.26 -15.14
CA PRO A 109 -3.47 -12.51 -15.18
C PRO A 109 -4.68 -13.29 -14.67
N ALA A 110 -4.73 -14.61 -14.88
CA ALA A 110 -5.85 -15.42 -14.42
C ALA A 110 -5.93 -15.47 -12.89
N ASN A 111 -4.78 -15.60 -12.22
CA ASN A 111 -4.72 -15.59 -10.76
C ASN A 111 -5.08 -14.21 -10.20
N ALA A 112 -4.60 -13.12 -10.81
CA ALA A 112 -4.97 -11.77 -10.40
C ALA A 112 -6.49 -11.55 -10.49
N ILE A 113 -7.12 -11.95 -11.60
CA ILE A 113 -8.57 -11.86 -11.77
C ILE A 113 -9.31 -12.70 -10.73
N ALA A 114 -8.83 -13.91 -10.43
CA ALA A 114 -9.44 -14.77 -9.43
C ALA A 114 -9.39 -14.16 -8.02
N GLU A 115 -8.25 -13.59 -7.61
CA GLU A 115 -8.11 -12.92 -6.32
C GLU A 115 -8.99 -11.66 -6.23
N MET A 116 -9.05 -10.85 -7.29
CA MET A 116 -9.96 -9.70 -7.35
C MET A 116 -11.43 -10.11 -7.22
N ALA A 117 -11.85 -11.18 -7.93
CA ALA A 117 -13.21 -11.70 -7.85
C ALA A 117 -13.52 -12.23 -6.44
N LYS A 118 -12.56 -12.90 -5.80
CA LYS A 118 -12.68 -13.38 -4.42
C LYS A 118 -12.84 -12.23 -3.43
N LEU A 119 -12.02 -11.19 -3.53
CA LEU A 119 -12.13 -9.98 -2.70
C LEU A 119 -13.51 -9.32 -2.84
N ALA A 120 -13.99 -9.14 -4.08
CA ALA A 120 -15.30 -8.56 -4.34
C ALA A 120 -16.44 -9.41 -3.74
N ALA A 121 -16.37 -10.73 -3.91
CA ALA A 121 -17.36 -11.66 -3.36
C ALA A 121 -17.37 -11.67 -1.82
N GLU A 122 -16.20 -11.59 -1.19
CA GLU A 122 -16.09 -11.50 0.27
C GLU A 122 -16.72 -10.22 0.81
N MET A 123 -16.44 -9.07 0.19
CA MET A 123 -17.02 -7.79 0.60
C MET A 123 -18.55 -7.76 0.40
N ASP A 124 -19.06 -8.27 -0.72
CA ASP A 124 -20.51 -8.39 -0.96
C ASP A 124 -21.19 -9.28 0.09
N TRP A 125 -20.55 -10.41 0.47
CA TRP A 125 -21.04 -11.24 1.56
C TRP A 125 -21.06 -10.51 2.91
N GLN A 126 -20.00 -9.77 3.24
CA GLN A 126 -19.91 -8.98 4.47
C GLN A 126 -21.01 -7.93 4.56
N VAL A 127 -21.24 -7.17 3.48
CA VAL A 127 -22.30 -6.15 3.43
C VAL A 127 -23.68 -6.78 3.56
N ARG A 128 -23.96 -7.88 2.85
CA ARG A 128 -25.27 -8.57 2.93
C ARG A 128 -25.53 -9.19 4.30
N LYS A 129 -24.50 -9.72 4.96
CA LYS A 129 -24.62 -10.29 6.31
C LYS A 129 -24.72 -9.20 7.38
N GLY A 130 -23.98 -8.11 7.23
CA GLY A 130 -24.02 -6.94 8.12
C GLY A 130 -25.34 -6.17 8.04
N GLY A 131 -25.98 -6.14 6.87
CA GLY A 131 -27.33 -5.59 6.68
C GLY A 131 -28.47 -6.49 7.16
N ALA A 132 -28.18 -7.69 7.66
CA ALA A 132 -29.16 -8.62 8.23
C ALA A 132 -29.20 -8.61 9.78
N ALA A 133 -28.51 -7.65 10.41
CA ALA A 133 -28.48 -7.43 11.86
C ALA A 133 -29.39 -6.28 12.28
#